data_AF-A0A9D5VA90-F1
#
_entry.id   AF-A0A9D5VA90-F1
#
_cell.length_a   1.000
_cell.length_b   1.000
_cell.length_c   1.000
_cell.angle_alpha   90.00
_cell.angle_beta   90.00
_cell.angle_gamma   90.00
#
_symmetry.space_group_name_H-M   'P 1'
#
loop_
_entity.id
_entity.type
_entity.pdbx_description
1 polymer ?
#
loop_
_entity_poly.entity_id
_entity_poly.type
_entity_poly.pdbx_seq_one_letter_code
_entity_poly.pdbx_strand_id
1 'polypeptide(L)'
;MTDTANEKHKAFIQALVGECEGLTLIDADIVLDDARRYLWLKQFTGASDEAMLERLAGPHLTGAARIAEQLVGVVTPLEAEQVFLEVRTVLWMAEFAAIPESLFARQLQAHDERNRAGIVIQ
;
A
#
# COMPACT_ATOMS: atom_id res chain seq x y z
N MET A 1 -11.53 21.07 -8.08
CA MET A 1 -10.91 19.94 -8.81
C MET A 1 -9.99 19.07 -7.94
N THR A 2 -9.59 19.52 -6.75
CA THR A 2 -8.67 18.81 -5.82
C THR A 2 -9.33 17.64 -5.07
N ASP A 3 -10.63 17.72 -4.78
CA ASP A 3 -11.30 16.69 -3.95
C ASP A 3 -11.41 15.34 -4.66
N THR A 4 -11.73 15.33 -5.95
CA THR A 4 -11.89 14.09 -6.73
C THR A 4 -10.56 13.32 -6.90
N ALA A 5 -9.45 14.03 -7.06
CA ALA A 5 -8.13 13.41 -7.16
C ALA A 5 -7.68 12.80 -5.81
N ASN A 6 -7.97 13.51 -4.71
CA ASN A 6 -7.68 13.04 -3.36
C ASN A 6 -8.54 11.82 -2.99
N GLU A 7 -9.82 11.80 -3.36
CA GLU A 7 -10.68 10.63 -3.16
C GLU A 7 -10.21 9.41 -3.94
N LYS A 8 -9.79 9.60 -5.20
CA LYS A 8 -9.23 8.51 -6.01
C LYS A 8 -7.94 7.96 -5.41
N HIS A 9 -7.06 8.83 -4.90
CA HIS A 9 -5.82 8.43 -4.22
C HIS A 9 -6.08 7.61 -2.96
N LYS A 10 -7.00 8.07 -2.10
CA LYS A 10 -7.43 7.32 -0.91
C LYS A 10 -8.03 5.96 -1.27
N ALA A 11 -8.84 5.89 -2.32
CA ALA A 11 -9.42 4.64 -2.80
C ALA A 11 -8.34 3.65 -3.25
N PHE A 12 -7.27 4.11 -3.90
CA PHE A 12 -6.13 3.26 -4.27
C PHE A 12 -5.43 2.69 -3.03
N ILE A 13 -5.12 3.52 -2.05
CA ILE A 13 -4.47 3.06 -0.81
C ILE A 13 -5.34 2.01 -0.13
N GLN A 14 -6.66 2.24 -0.02
CA GLN A 14 -7.58 1.30 0.61
C GLN A 14 -7.65 -0.04 -0.14
N ALA A 15 -7.74 -0.02 -1.47
CA ALA A 15 -7.75 -1.23 -2.28
C ALA A 15 -6.45 -2.03 -2.08
N LEU A 16 -5.30 -1.36 -2.13
CA LEU A 16 -3.98 -1.98 -1.99
C LEU A 16 -3.72 -2.53 -0.59
N VAL A 17 -4.19 -1.84 0.46
CA VAL A 17 -4.16 -2.37 1.83
C VAL A 17 -5.02 -3.64 1.93
N GLY A 18 -6.21 -3.65 1.32
CA GLY A 18 -7.06 -4.85 1.24
C GLY A 18 -6.39 -6.03 0.51
N GLU A 19 -5.57 -5.75 -0.49
CA GLU A 19 -4.77 -6.78 -1.18
C GLU A 19 -3.66 -7.39 -0.32
N CYS A 20 -3.26 -6.69 0.74
CA CYS A 20 -2.28 -7.17 1.72
C CYS A 20 -2.93 -7.76 2.98
N GLU A 21 -4.27 -7.78 3.05
CA GLU A 21 -4.98 -8.28 4.22
C GLU A 21 -4.72 -9.78 4.44
N GLY A 22 -4.40 -10.16 5.68
CA GLY A 22 -4.09 -11.55 6.04
C GLY A 22 -2.66 -12.01 5.73
N LEU A 23 -1.83 -11.16 5.12
CA LEU A 23 -0.40 -11.41 4.97
C LEU A 23 0.38 -11.03 6.24
N THR A 24 1.53 -11.67 6.45
CA THR A 24 2.50 -11.13 7.41
C THR A 24 3.06 -9.81 6.87
N LEU A 25 3.55 -8.94 7.76
CA LEU A 25 4.09 -7.66 7.32
C LEU A 25 5.24 -7.82 6.31
N ILE A 26 6.10 -8.83 6.52
CA ILE A 26 7.22 -9.13 5.62
C ILE A 26 6.70 -9.55 4.23
N ASP A 27 5.68 -10.42 4.18
CA ASP A 27 5.12 -10.89 2.92
C ASP A 27 4.43 -9.74 2.16
N ALA A 28 3.72 -8.86 2.87
CA ALA A 28 3.12 -7.67 2.28
C ALA A 28 4.19 -6.73 1.69
N ASP A 29 5.31 -6.53 2.38
CA ASP A 29 6.43 -5.73 1.85
C ASP A 29 7.04 -6.33 0.58
N ILE A 30 7.17 -7.66 0.51
CA ILE A 30 7.63 -8.38 -0.67
C ILE A 30 6.65 -8.16 -1.84
N VAL A 31 5.35 -8.34 -1.61
CA VAL A 31 4.30 -8.12 -2.63
C VAL A 31 4.39 -6.70 -3.21
N LEU A 32 4.52 -5.70 -2.34
CA LEU A 32 4.59 -4.29 -2.76
C LEU A 32 5.87 -3.98 -3.53
N ASP A 33 7.02 -4.57 -3.15
CA ASP A 33 8.26 -4.38 -3.92
C ASP A 33 8.25 -5.12 -5.26
N ASP A 34 7.62 -6.30 -5.34
CA ASP A 34 7.44 -7.01 -6.61
C ASP A 34 6.46 -6.29 -7.54
N ALA A 35 5.39 -5.70 -7.00
CA ALA A 35 4.48 -4.87 -7.78
C ALA A 35 5.18 -3.62 -8.32
N ARG A 36 6.02 -2.98 -7.49
CA ARG A 36 6.87 -1.85 -7.90
C ARG A 36 7.80 -2.26 -9.03
N ARG A 37 8.51 -3.38 -8.91
CA ARG A 37 9.40 -3.91 -9.96
C ARG A 37 8.63 -4.21 -11.25
N TYR A 38 7.46 -4.84 -11.15
CA TYR A 38 6.59 -5.11 -12.30
C TYR A 38 6.24 -3.80 -13.02
N LEU A 39 5.77 -2.80 -12.29
CA LEU A 39 5.36 -1.51 -12.86
C LEU A 39 6.52 -0.80 -13.57
N TRP A 40 7.70 -0.79 -12.95
CA TRP A 40 8.91 -0.24 -13.57
C TRP A 40 9.35 -1.01 -14.82
N LEU A 41 9.33 -2.35 -14.79
CA LEU A 41 9.68 -3.17 -15.94
C LEU A 41 8.72 -2.91 -17.10
N LYS A 42 7.41 -2.92 -16.84
CA LYS A 42 6.37 -2.67 -17.85
C LYS A 42 6.52 -1.29 -18.47
N GLN A 43 6.87 -0.28 -17.67
CA GLN A 43 6.95 1.10 -18.13
C GLN A 43 8.24 1.43 -18.90
N PHE A 44 9.38 0.88 -18.49
CA PHE A 44 10.69 1.31 -19.01
C PHE A 44 11.36 0.31 -19.96
N THR A 45 11.00 -0.97 -19.92
CA THR A 45 11.72 -2.00 -20.70
C THR A 45 10.94 -2.49 -21.92
N GLY A 46 9.63 -2.23 -21.97
CA GLY A 46 8.76 -2.81 -23.01
C GLY A 46 8.71 -4.35 -22.96
N ALA A 47 9.10 -4.95 -21.84
CA ALA A 47 9.06 -6.40 -21.65
C ALA A 47 7.63 -6.92 -21.79
N SER A 48 7.48 -8.12 -22.38
CA SER A 48 6.19 -8.81 -22.42
C SER A 48 5.76 -9.22 -21.02
N ASP A 49 4.45 -9.38 -20.81
CA ASP A 49 3.90 -9.84 -19.54
C ASP A 49 4.48 -11.21 -19.15
N GLU A 50 4.72 -12.10 -20.12
CA GLU A 50 5.37 -13.40 -19.90
C GLU A 50 6.80 -13.27 -19.34
N ALA A 51 7.62 -12.38 -19.89
CA ALA A 51 8.99 -12.16 -19.42
C ALA A 51 9.03 -11.53 -18.01
N MET A 52 8.00 -10.76 -17.65
CA MET A 52 7.85 -10.20 -16.30
C MET A 52 7.44 -11.27 -15.29
N LEU A 53 6.47 -12.12 -15.64
CA LEU A 53 6.01 -13.21 -14.78
C LEU A 53 7.12 -14.24 -14.52
N GLU A 54 7.97 -14.54 -15.50
CA GLU A 54 9.14 -15.41 -15.31
C GLU A 54 10.17 -14.82 -14.34
N ARG A 55 10.38 -13.49 -14.37
CA ARG A 55 11.35 -12.80 -13.51
C ARG A 55 10.90 -12.62 -12.07
N LEU A 56 9.59 -12.47 -11.87
CA LEU A 56 8.97 -12.24 -10.56
C LEU A 56 8.39 -13.53 -9.98
N ALA A 57 8.75 -14.70 -10.54
CA ALA A 57 8.28 -16.00 -10.12
C ALA A 57 8.50 -16.21 -8.61
N GLY A 58 7.40 -16.11 -7.85
CA GLY A 58 7.38 -16.20 -6.40
C GLY A 58 5.95 -16.44 -5.90
N PRO A 59 5.79 -16.87 -4.64
CA PRO A 59 4.49 -17.21 -4.06
C PRO A 59 3.50 -16.02 -4.03
N HIS A 60 4.01 -14.80 -4.15
CA HIS A 60 3.26 -13.55 -4.05
C HIS A 60 2.96 -12.88 -5.40
N LEU A 61 3.37 -13.51 -6.51
CA LEU A 61 3.29 -12.92 -7.85
C LEU A 61 1.87 -12.51 -8.25
N THR A 62 0.86 -13.30 -7.90
CA THR A 62 -0.54 -12.99 -8.21
C THR A 62 -1.03 -11.72 -7.50
N GLY A 63 -0.59 -11.49 -6.25
CA GLY A 63 -0.88 -10.25 -5.53
C GLY A 63 -0.15 -9.06 -6.17
N ALA A 64 1.13 -9.22 -6.45
CA ALA A 64 1.97 -8.17 -7.03
C ALA A 64 1.50 -7.72 -8.42
N ALA A 65 1.15 -8.66 -9.30
CA ALA A 65 0.66 -8.36 -10.65
C ALA A 65 -0.68 -7.60 -10.61
N ARG A 66 -1.64 -8.08 -9.79
CA ARG A 66 -2.94 -7.43 -9.61
C ARG A 66 -2.83 -6.01 -9.06
N ILE A 67 -1.90 -5.78 -8.13
CA ILE A 67 -1.61 -4.43 -7.63
C ILE A 67 -1.03 -3.56 -8.75
N ALA A 68 -0.04 -4.06 -9.49
CA ALA A 68 0.60 -3.28 -10.53
C ALA A 68 -0.36 -2.94 -11.69
N GLU A 69 -1.22 -3.87 -12.10
CA GLU A 69 -2.24 -3.65 -13.12
C GLU A 69 -3.24 -2.55 -12.76
N GLN A 70 -3.56 -2.36 -11.47
CA GLN A 70 -4.43 -1.27 -11.02
C GLN A 70 -3.79 0.13 -11.19
N LEU A 71 -2.46 0.19 -11.27
CA LEU A 71 -1.69 1.44 -11.32
C LEU A 71 -1.19 1.78 -12.73
N VAL A 72 -0.94 0.78 -13.57
CA VAL A 72 -0.41 0.94 -14.93
C VAL A 72 -1.31 1.82 -15.79
N GLY A 73 -0.74 2.90 -16.34
CA GLY A 73 -1.46 3.84 -17.22
C GLY A 73 -2.47 4.74 -16.50
N VAL A 74 -2.63 4.58 -15.17
CA VAL A 74 -3.55 5.39 -14.36
C VAL A 74 -2.81 6.44 -13.56
N VAL A 75 -1.60 6.12 -13.09
CA VAL A 75 -0.70 7.01 -12.36
C VAL A 75 0.69 6.99 -12.98
N THR A 76 1.47 8.03 -12.75
CA THR A 76 2.90 8.08 -13.09
C THR A 76 3.71 7.16 -12.16
N PRO A 77 4.94 6.77 -12.52
CA PRO A 77 5.82 6.00 -11.63
C PRO A 77 6.02 6.65 -10.27
N LEU A 78 6.19 7.98 -10.25
CA LEU A 78 6.44 8.71 -9.01
C LEU A 78 5.21 8.70 -8.10
N GLU A 79 4.01 8.83 -8.67
CA GLU A 79 2.76 8.71 -7.93
C GLU A 79 2.57 7.27 -7.41
N ALA A 80 2.91 6.25 -8.20
CA ALA A 80 2.89 4.86 -7.75
C ALA A 80 3.85 4.62 -6.57
N GLU A 81 5.07 5.16 -6.62
CA GLU A 81 6.02 5.10 -5.49
C GLU A 81 5.46 5.74 -4.22
N GLN A 82 4.80 6.89 -4.35
CA GLN A 82 4.14 7.53 -3.23
C GLN A 82 3.01 6.64 -2.65
N VAL A 83 2.18 6.06 -3.51
CA VAL A 83 1.13 5.13 -3.09
C VAL A 83 1.72 3.93 -2.34
N PHE A 84 2.80 3.32 -2.85
CA PHE A 84 3.45 2.19 -2.18
C PHE A 84 4.01 2.57 -0.80
N LEU A 85 4.61 3.76 -0.67
CA LEU A 85 5.11 4.25 0.63
C LEU A 85 3.98 4.48 1.64
N GLU A 86 2.86 5.02 1.18
CA GLU A 86 1.69 5.25 2.03
C GLU A 86 1.04 3.93 2.48
N VAL A 87 0.91 2.95 1.58
CA VAL A 87 0.43 1.61 1.92
C VAL A 87 1.34 0.94 2.95
N ARG A 88 2.67 0.96 2.75
CA ARG A 88 3.63 0.43 3.75
C ARG A 88 3.46 1.10 5.10
N THR A 89 3.32 2.41 5.11
CA THR A 89 3.14 3.18 6.35
C THR A 89 1.88 2.72 7.09
N VAL A 90 0.75 2.54 6.39
CA VAL A 90 -0.49 2.04 6.98
C VAL A 90 -0.31 0.63 7.57
N LEU A 91 0.31 -0.28 6.82
CA LEU A 91 0.55 -1.65 7.29
C LEU A 91 1.47 -1.68 8.53
N TRP A 92 2.55 -0.88 8.53
CA TRP A 92 3.43 -0.76 9.68
C TRP A 92 2.69 -0.19 10.89
N MET A 93 1.91 0.88 10.70
CA MET A 93 1.13 1.47 11.78
C MET A 93 0.16 0.46 12.40
N ALA A 94 -0.52 -0.35 11.58
CA ALA A 94 -1.42 -1.39 12.06
C ALA A 94 -0.68 -2.46 12.87
N GLU A 95 0.44 -2.97 12.36
CA GLU A 95 1.26 -3.99 13.04
C GLU A 95 1.82 -3.47 14.38
N PHE A 96 2.44 -2.29 14.37
CA PHE A 96 3.02 -1.71 15.58
C PHE A 96 1.97 -1.22 16.58
N ALA A 97 0.77 -0.84 16.15
CA ALA A 97 -0.32 -0.49 17.07
C ALA A 97 -0.78 -1.68 17.92
N ALA A 98 -0.56 -2.92 17.47
CA ALA A 98 -0.84 -4.12 18.24
C ALA A 98 0.20 -4.37 19.35
N ILE A 99 1.39 -3.75 19.29
CA ILE A 99 2.44 -3.88 20.29
C ILE A 99 2.17 -2.90 21.44
N PRO A 100 1.92 -3.39 22.68
CA PRO A 100 1.71 -2.52 23.83
C PRO A 100 2.87 -1.54 24.03
N GLU A 101 2.56 -0.31 24.43
CA GLU A 101 3.51 0.79 24.67
C GLU A 101 4.28 1.31 23.43
N SER A 102 4.05 0.77 22.24
CA SER A 102 4.59 1.35 21.02
C SER A 102 4.09 2.80 20.86
N LEU A 103 4.83 3.63 20.12
CA LEU A 103 4.39 5.00 19.83
C LEU A 103 3.01 5.02 19.17
N PHE A 104 2.77 4.10 18.23
CA PHE A 104 1.49 3.99 17.53
C PHE A 104 0.36 3.51 18.43
N ALA A 105 0.60 2.53 19.30
CA ALA A 105 -0.39 2.07 20.27
C ALA A 105 -0.82 3.20 21.22
N ARG A 106 0.14 3.97 21.74
CA ARG A 106 -0.14 5.14 22.60
C ARG A 106 -0.88 6.25 21.87
N GLN A 107 -0.54 6.51 20.61
CA GLN A 107 -1.25 7.49 19.78
C GLN A 107 -2.69 7.05 19.50
N LEU A 108 -2.92 5.76 19.20
CA LEU A 108 -4.25 5.21 18.96
C LEU A 108 -5.11 5.26 20.23
N GLN A 109 -4.55 4.86 21.38
CA GLN A 109 -5.24 4.97 22.67
C GLN A 109 -5.61 6.41 23.01
N ALA A 110 -4.67 7.36 22.85
CA ALA A 110 -4.94 8.77 23.09
C ALA A 110 -6.03 9.34 22.16
N HIS A 111 -6.06 8.89 20.91
CA HIS A 111 -7.12 9.25 19.96
C HIS A 111 -8.48 8.66 20.37
N ASP A 112 -8.53 7.39 20.77
CA ASP A 112 -9.76 6.74 21.23
C ASP A 112 -10.31 7.36 22.52
N GLU A 113 -9.43 7.71 23.45
CA GLU A 113 -9.78 8.44 24.68
C GLU A 113 -10.36 9.82 24.37
N ARG A 114 -9.78 10.55 23.41
CA ARG A 114 -10.30 11.85 22.95
C ARG A 114 -11.67 11.72 22.29
N ASN A 115 -11.87 10.70 21.45
CA ASN A 115 -13.16 10.43 20.82
C ASN A 115 -14.24 10.07 21.84
N ARG A 116 -13.91 9.26 22.85
CA ARG A 116 -14.83 8.97 23.97
C ARG A 116 -15.12 10.21 24.81
N ALA A 117 -14.15 11.11 24.96
CA ALA A 117 -14.31 12.37 25.66
C ALA A 117 -15.04 13.46 24.84
N GLY A 118 -15.37 13.20 23.57
CA GLY A 118 -16.06 14.15 22.69
C GLY A 118 -15.21 15.36 22.26
N ILE A 119 -13.88 15.25 22.31
CA ILE A 119 -12.97 16.33 21.92
C ILE A 119 -12.71 16.25 20.41
N VAL A 120 -13.38 17.11 19.62
CA VAL A 120 -13.15 17.25 18.18
C VAL A 120 -11.99 18.23 17.97
N ILE A 121 -10.89 17.77 17.37
CA ILE A 121 -9.80 18.65 16.91
C ILE A 121 -10.15 19.07 15.48
N GLN A 122 -10.35 20.37 15.27
CA GLN A 122 -10.49 21.00 13.95
C GLN A 122 -9.15 21.12 13.25
#